data_AF-A0A4R5VDL5-F1
#
_entry.id   AF-A0A4R5VDL5-F1
#
_cell.length_a   1.000
_cell.length_b   1.000
_cell.length_c   1.000
_cell.angle_alpha   90.00
_cell.angle_beta   90.00
_cell.angle_gamma   90.00
#
_symmetry.space_group_name_H-M   'P 1'
#
loop_
_entity.id
_entity.type
_entity.pdbx_description
1 polymer ?
#
loop_
_entity_poly.entity_id
_entity_poly.type
_entity_poly.pdbx_seq_one_letter_code
_entity_poly.pdbx_strand_id
1 'polypeptide(L)'
;MTSIYVYSWKPGSGVNFGDEIGPMVVDAVCRKSSISLKIIPSGQPLKAKIFAVGSVLHEARGSDVIWGVGVNSKHASILPRSSDIRFNAVRGPLTRSVVRDQGFECPEVFGDPGLLFPMLFDKEIRTRRGELERAAHDLGVRMPETIVIPNINDDRFLPYFSEPQLDGSIMFIRPHLDPITVAAYISASSRVISSSLHGLVFADVYGRSTTRMTSQYEAEFKYTDYYEGTGRQTPKSYPDLQRSLDGEETSRLEWDPEPLLKAFPLFDEELIDRLKVDRFEMEPNKTYEVAELERDKSPLVEGWADPENGSAWSVSEWANFEFYVKQTLSQDSFLRLNVGTLSKGTGAFTLLRVVHNGAAVESHRIVRGESGAKIDISLPKPDAGKNYMIRFKIENASRPIDYGIGQDARPLGVWVSNMTLVS
;
A
#
# COMPACT_ATOMS: atom_id res chain seq x y z
N MET A 1 -19.32 1.04 -10.20
CA MET A 1 -18.11 1.86 -10.39
C MET A 1 -16.92 0.97 -10.14
N THR A 2 -16.04 0.82 -11.14
CA THR A 2 -14.84 -0.01 -11.03
C THR A 2 -13.98 0.51 -9.88
N SER A 3 -13.44 -0.40 -9.06
CA SER A 3 -12.58 -0.02 -7.96
C SER A 3 -11.14 -0.44 -8.25
N ILE A 4 -10.18 0.29 -7.67
CA ILE A 4 -8.75 -0.02 -7.76
C ILE A 4 -8.13 0.14 -6.38
N TYR A 5 -7.27 -0.81 -6.00
CA TYR A 5 -6.51 -0.71 -4.77
C TYR A 5 -5.28 0.17 -4.95
N VAL A 6 -5.03 1.03 -3.97
CA VAL A 6 -3.78 1.79 -3.84
C VAL A 6 -3.17 1.41 -2.50
N TYR A 7 -1.87 1.10 -2.51
CA TYR A 7 -1.14 0.75 -1.31
C TYR A 7 -1.19 1.91 -0.31
N SER A 8 -1.54 1.60 0.93
CA SER A 8 -1.51 2.54 2.03
C SER A 8 -1.22 1.78 3.31
N TRP A 9 -0.07 2.07 3.91
CA TRP A 9 0.31 1.52 5.20
C TRP A 9 -0.41 2.27 6.31
N LYS A 10 -0.95 1.54 7.29
CA LYS A 10 -1.55 2.13 8.48
C LYS A 10 -0.77 1.69 9.71
N PRO A 11 -0.26 2.62 10.55
CA PRO A 11 0.30 2.24 11.82
C PRO A 11 -0.78 1.62 12.72
N GLY A 12 -0.37 0.73 13.64
CA GLY A 12 -1.30 0.09 14.59
C GLY A 12 -2.04 1.07 15.50
N SER A 13 -1.53 2.30 15.64
CA SER A 13 -2.24 3.44 16.24
C SER A 13 -1.83 4.74 15.54
N GLY A 14 -2.81 5.57 15.18
CA GLY A 14 -2.60 6.91 14.60
C GLY A 14 -2.68 7.00 13.07
N VAL A 15 -2.38 8.19 12.56
CA VAL A 15 -2.27 8.51 11.13
C VAL A 15 -0.79 8.80 10.84
N ASN A 16 -0.31 8.43 9.65
CA ASN A 16 0.94 8.93 9.10
C ASN A 16 0.60 9.63 7.79
N PHE A 17 0.70 10.96 7.74
CA PHE A 17 0.24 11.73 6.59
C PHE A 17 0.90 11.27 5.29
N GLY A 18 2.18 10.85 5.36
CA GLY A 18 2.93 10.35 4.20
C GLY A 18 2.27 9.17 3.49
N ASP A 19 1.61 8.28 4.23
CA ASP A 19 0.98 7.06 3.69
C ASP A 19 -0.45 7.32 3.18
N GLU A 20 -1.03 8.48 3.51
CA GLU A 20 -2.32 8.94 2.98
C GLU A 20 -2.16 9.64 1.62
N ILE A 21 -0.99 10.22 1.33
CA ILE A 21 -0.72 10.95 0.09
C ILE A 21 -0.98 10.07 -1.13
N GLY A 22 -0.52 8.81 -1.12
CA GLY A 22 -0.62 7.92 -2.28
C GLY A 22 -2.05 7.76 -2.80
N PRO A 23 -2.99 7.22 -2.01
CA PRO A 23 -4.40 7.12 -2.41
C PRO A 23 -5.06 8.46 -2.76
N MET A 24 -4.73 9.53 -2.03
CA MET A 24 -5.28 10.87 -2.28
C MET A 24 -4.86 11.40 -3.66
N VAL A 25 -3.57 11.31 -3.99
CA VAL A 25 -3.02 11.77 -5.26
C VAL A 25 -3.61 10.98 -6.42
N VAL A 26 -3.66 9.64 -6.32
CA VAL A 26 -4.26 8.80 -7.37
C VAL A 26 -5.74 9.18 -7.61
N ASP A 27 -6.53 9.33 -6.55
CA ASP A 27 -7.93 9.74 -6.64
C ASP A 27 -8.09 11.13 -7.28
N ALA A 28 -7.27 12.10 -6.87
CA ALA A 28 -7.35 13.45 -7.38
C ALA A 28 -6.94 13.55 -8.86
N VAL A 29 -5.93 12.78 -9.31
CA VAL A 29 -5.57 12.70 -10.73
C VAL A 29 -6.71 12.09 -11.55
N CYS A 30 -7.32 11.00 -11.07
CA CYS A 30 -8.52 10.42 -11.70
C CYS A 30 -9.65 11.45 -11.85
N ARG A 31 -10.00 12.15 -10.76
CA ARG A 31 -11.06 13.17 -10.77
C ARG A 31 -10.78 14.31 -11.74
N LYS A 32 -9.56 14.86 -11.73
CA LYS A 32 -9.17 15.96 -12.64
C LYS A 32 -9.13 15.52 -14.10
N SER A 33 -8.92 14.24 -14.36
CA SER A 33 -8.88 13.65 -15.70
C SER A 33 -10.21 13.01 -16.14
N SER A 34 -11.29 13.24 -15.38
CA SER A 34 -12.62 12.66 -15.65
C SER A 34 -12.68 11.12 -15.71
N ILE A 35 -11.77 10.45 -15.00
CA ILE A 35 -11.72 9.00 -14.88
C ILE A 35 -12.62 8.55 -13.72
N SER A 36 -13.66 7.79 -14.03
CA SER A 36 -14.67 7.35 -13.06
C SER A 36 -14.29 6.02 -12.39
N LEU A 37 -13.32 6.09 -11.47
CA LEU A 37 -12.84 4.95 -10.67
C LEU A 37 -12.97 5.22 -9.18
N LYS A 38 -13.20 4.16 -8.39
CA LYS A 38 -13.20 4.22 -6.92
C LYS A 38 -11.85 3.76 -6.39
N ILE A 39 -11.10 4.65 -5.76
CA ILE A 39 -9.82 4.30 -5.13
C ILE A 39 -10.06 3.72 -3.73
N ILE A 40 -9.41 2.58 -3.44
CA ILE A 40 -9.48 1.92 -2.13
C ILE A 40 -8.07 1.84 -1.53
N PRO A 41 -7.78 2.57 -0.44
CA PRO A 41 -6.54 2.39 0.31
C PRO A 41 -6.47 0.99 0.93
N SER A 42 -5.35 0.28 0.77
CA SER A 42 -5.14 -1.03 1.37
C SER A 42 -3.66 -1.31 1.66
N GLY A 43 -3.37 -1.83 2.87
CA GLY A 43 -2.05 -2.39 3.21
C GLY A 43 -1.98 -3.91 3.05
N GLN A 44 -3.04 -4.53 2.53
CA GLN A 44 -3.14 -5.98 2.42
C GLN A 44 -2.31 -6.52 1.24
N PRO A 45 -1.79 -7.76 1.34
CA PRO A 45 -1.09 -8.43 0.25
C PRO A 45 -2.07 -8.93 -0.80
N LEU A 46 -2.53 -8.02 -1.66
CA LEU A 46 -3.49 -8.25 -2.74
C LEU A 46 -2.80 -8.56 -4.07
N LYS A 47 -3.54 -9.21 -4.98
CA LYS A 47 -3.10 -9.63 -6.33
C LYS A 47 -2.49 -8.49 -7.15
N ALA A 48 -3.14 -7.32 -7.14
CA ALA A 48 -2.71 -6.14 -7.89
C ALA A 48 -3.15 -4.86 -7.16
N LYS A 49 -2.22 -3.93 -6.96
CA LYS A 49 -2.47 -2.57 -6.45
C LYS A 49 -1.46 -1.59 -7.01
N ILE A 50 -1.79 -0.29 -6.92
CA ILE A 50 -0.85 0.78 -7.25
C ILE A 50 -0.03 1.15 -6.02
N PHE A 51 1.27 1.30 -6.20
CA PHE A 51 2.20 1.91 -5.25
C PHE A 51 2.56 3.30 -5.76
N ALA A 52 2.02 4.33 -5.13
CA ALA A 52 2.23 5.71 -5.56
C ALA A 52 3.33 6.43 -4.75
N VAL A 53 3.32 6.35 -3.43
CA VAL A 53 4.17 7.19 -2.57
C VAL A 53 4.84 6.36 -1.48
N GLY A 54 6.03 6.81 -1.03
CA GLY A 54 6.73 6.24 0.11
C GLY A 54 7.93 5.36 -0.23
N SER A 55 8.52 4.76 0.81
CA SER A 55 9.66 3.84 0.71
C SER A 55 9.20 2.40 0.97
N VAL A 56 8.30 1.92 0.12
CA VAL A 56 7.53 0.68 0.34
C VAL A 56 7.67 -0.30 -0.81
N LEU A 57 8.69 -0.13 -1.66
CA LEU A 57 8.89 -1.01 -2.82
C LEU A 57 9.06 -2.48 -2.43
N HIS A 58 9.63 -2.77 -1.26
CA HIS A 58 9.79 -4.13 -0.74
C HIS A 58 8.47 -4.87 -0.48
N GLU A 59 7.33 -4.17 -0.44
CA GLU A 59 6.00 -4.77 -0.29
C GLU A 59 5.31 -5.11 -1.62
N ALA A 60 5.91 -4.69 -2.74
CA ALA A 60 5.40 -4.94 -4.07
C ALA A 60 5.56 -6.42 -4.45
N ARG A 61 4.53 -6.98 -5.09
CA ARG A 61 4.42 -8.40 -5.45
C ARG A 61 3.46 -8.59 -6.62
N GLY A 62 3.35 -9.83 -7.11
CA GLY A 62 2.29 -10.21 -8.05
C GLY A 62 2.25 -9.34 -9.30
N SER A 63 1.11 -8.68 -9.55
CA SER A 63 0.87 -7.79 -10.69
C SER A 63 0.74 -6.32 -10.27
N ASP A 64 1.44 -5.93 -9.21
CA ASP A 64 1.45 -4.56 -8.71
C ASP A 64 2.02 -3.55 -9.73
N VAL A 65 1.57 -2.29 -9.64
CA VAL A 65 2.03 -1.20 -10.51
C VAL A 65 2.69 -0.10 -9.68
N ILE A 66 3.91 0.29 -10.06
CA ILE A 66 4.73 1.26 -9.34
C ILE A 66 4.71 2.61 -10.07
N TRP A 67 4.39 3.67 -9.33
CA TRP A 67 4.35 5.04 -9.82
C TRP A 67 4.96 5.99 -8.78
N GLY A 68 6.29 6.03 -8.70
CA GLY A 68 7.03 7.03 -7.92
C GLY A 68 7.46 6.62 -6.50
N VAL A 69 7.28 5.35 -6.15
CA VAL A 69 7.79 4.76 -4.90
C VAL A 69 9.30 4.51 -4.97
N GLY A 70 9.94 4.54 -3.80
CA GLY A 70 11.35 4.23 -3.63
C GLY A 70 11.65 2.99 -2.78
N VAL A 71 12.92 2.58 -2.79
CA VAL A 71 13.45 1.51 -1.93
C VAL A 71 13.56 1.99 -0.47
N ASN A 72 13.34 1.06 0.47
CA ASN A 72 13.71 1.21 1.88
C ASN A 72 14.88 0.28 2.21
N SER A 73 16.05 0.87 2.41
CA SER A 73 17.31 0.15 2.64
C SER A 73 17.37 -0.63 3.96
N LYS A 74 16.39 -0.48 4.85
CA LYS A 74 16.28 -1.30 6.07
C LYS A 74 15.80 -2.73 5.78
N HIS A 75 15.18 -2.95 4.63
CA HIS A 75 14.68 -4.25 4.22
C HIS A 75 15.54 -4.79 3.07
N ALA A 76 15.71 -6.11 3.03
CA ALA A 76 16.26 -6.78 1.86
C ALA A 76 15.37 -6.41 0.67
N SER A 77 15.91 -5.60 -0.24
CA SER A 77 15.13 -5.00 -1.32
C SER A 77 14.99 -5.96 -2.50
N ILE A 78 14.77 -7.25 -2.22
CA ILE A 78 14.65 -8.31 -3.21
C ILE A 78 13.17 -8.45 -3.56
N LEU A 79 12.82 -8.03 -4.77
CA LEU A 79 11.50 -8.23 -5.34
C LEU A 79 11.33 -9.69 -5.78
N PRO A 80 10.10 -10.25 -5.72
CA PRO A 80 9.86 -11.63 -6.16
C PRO A 80 10.18 -11.78 -7.66
N ARG A 81 11.13 -12.67 -8.01
CA ARG A 81 11.57 -12.87 -9.41
C ARG A 81 10.47 -13.34 -10.37
N SER A 82 9.41 -13.95 -9.85
CA SER A 82 8.27 -14.45 -10.65
C SER A 82 7.10 -13.45 -10.74
N SER A 83 7.30 -12.21 -10.31
CA SER A 83 6.25 -11.19 -10.32
C SER A 83 6.22 -10.42 -11.64
N ASP A 84 5.02 -10.07 -12.09
CA ASP A 84 4.76 -9.22 -13.26
C ASP A 84 4.54 -7.77 -12.80
N ILE A 85 5.49 -7.26 -11.99
CA ILE A 85 5.43 -5.89 -11.47
C ILE A 85 5.70 -4.93 -12.63
N ARG A 86 4.80 -3.97 -12.81
CA ARG A 86 4.94 -2.92 -13.82
C ARG A 86 5.51 -1.65 -13.18
N PHE A 87 6.58 -1.12 -13.74
CA PHE A 87 7.15 0.17 -13.33
C PHE A 87 6.78 1.26 -14.34
N ASN A 88 6.01 2.25 -13.90
CA ASN A 88 5.71 3.44 -14.68
C ASN A 88 6.62 4.61 -14.31
N ALA A 89 6.93 4.73 -13.02
CA ALA A 89 7.90 5.69 -12.49
C ALA A 89 8.45 5.17 -11.16
N VAL A 90 9.62 5.66 -10.75
CA VAL A 90 10.18 5.42 -9.41
C VAL A 90 10.63 6.74 -8.82
N ARG A 91 10.89 6.79 -7.50
CA ARG A 91 11.26 8.06 -6.86
C ARG A 91 12.51 8.70 -7.46
N GLY A 92 13.52 7.91 -7.81
CA GLY A 92 14.79 8.40 -8.34
C GLY A 92 15.69 7.34 -8.96
N PRO A 93 16.89 7.74 -9.41
CA PRO A 93 17.80 6.90 -10.19
C PRO A 93 18.40 5.75 -9.37
N LEU A 94 18.58 5.91 -8.06
CA LEU A 94 19.12 4.84 -7.21
C LEU A 94 18.10 3.70 -7.09
N THR A 95 16.83 4.02 -6.86
CA THR A 95 15.74 3.02 -6.88
C THR A 95 15.68 2.33 -8.24
N ARG A 96 15.79 3.08 -9.34
CA ARG A 96 15.81 2.50 -10.69
C ARG A 96 16.98 1.53 -10.88
N SER A 97 18.17 1.87 -10.43
CA SER A 97 19.34 0.98 -10.52
C SER A 97 19.07 -0.34 -9.80
N VAL A 98 18.60 -0.28 -8.54
CA VAL A 98 18.28 -1.47 -7.73
C VAL A 98 17.25 -2.37 -8.41
N VAL A 99 16.23 -1.80 -9.05
CA VAL A 99 15.17 -2.53 -9.75
C VAL A 99 15.70 -3.18 -11.03
N ARG A 100 16.53 -2.46 -11.81
CA ARG A 100 17.15 -3.00 -13.04
C ARG A 100 18.15 -4.11 -12.76
N ASP A 101 18.93 -4.01 -11.69
CA ASP A 101 19.87 -5.05 -11.26
C ASP A 101 19.16 -6.36 -10.87
N GLN A 102 17.86 -6.28 -10.56
CA GLN A 102 17.00 -7.43 -10.29
C GLN A 102 16.29 -7.99 -11.53
N GLY A 103 16.49 -7.38 -12.70
CA GLY A 103 15.97 -7.85 -13.98
C GLY A 103 14.63 -7.24 -14.40
N PHE A 104 14.12 -6.24 -13.69
CA PHE A 104 12.86 -5.57 -14.07
C PHE A 104 13.11 -4.43 -15.06
N GLU A 105 12.17 -4.24 -15.99
CA GLU A 105 12.11 -3.05 -16.81
C GLU A 105 11.62 -1.86 -15.98
N CYS A 106 12.35 -0.75 -16.03
CA CYS A 106 11.97 0.48 -15.34
C CYS A 106 12.34 1.70 -16.22
N PRO A 107 11.36 2.54 -16.61
CA PRO A 107 11.61 3.71 -17.41
C PRO A 107 12.42 4.75 -16.63
N GLU A 108 13.03 5.69 -17.34
CA GLU A 108 13.74 6.83 -16.77
C GLU A 108 12.74 7.96 -16.45
N VAL A 109 11.72 7.64 -15.66
CA VAL A 109 10.73 8.60 -15.15
C VAL A 109 10.85 8.63 -13.64
N PHE A 110 11.20 9.81 -13.12
CA PHE A 110 11.48 10.02 -11.70
C PHE A 110 10.52 11.00 -11.07
N GLY A 111 10.27 10.79 -9.78
CA GLY A 111 9.53 11.75 -8.96
C GLY A 111 8.66 11.06 -7.91
N ASP A 112 8.50 11.73 -6.78
CA ASP A 112 7.53 11.37 -5.75
C ASP A 112 6.18 12.04 -6.09
N PRO A 113 5.06 11.30 -6.24
CA PRO A 113 3.76 11.89 -6.55
C PRO A 113 3.24 12.86 -5.49
N GLY A 114 3.81 12.88 -4.28
CA GLY A 114 3.60 13.95 -3.30
C GLY A 114 3.96 15.34 -3.83
N LEU A 115 4.84 15.44 -4.85
CA LEU A 115 5.12 16.69 -5.56
C LEU A 115 3.89 17.24 -6.31
N LEU A 116 2.94 16.38 -6.70
CA LEU A 116 1.71 16.82 -7.37
C LEU A 116 0.67 17.39 -6.38
N PHE A 117 0.86 17.18 -5.08
CA PHE A 117 -0.16 17.41 -4.06
C PHE A 117 -0.73 18.84 -4.04
N PRO A 118 0.09 19.93 -4.05
CA PRO A 118 -0.45 21.29 -4.05
C PRO A 118 -1.26 21.62 -5.30
N MET A 119 -0.87 21.12 -6.47
CA MET A 119 -1.61 21.32 -7.71
C MET A 119 -2.96 20.58 -7.68
N LEU A 120 -3.00 19.43 -7.02
CA LEU A 120 -4.19 18.60 -6.93
C LEU A 120 -5.22 19.12 -5.94
N PHE A 121 -4.77 19.67 -4.81
CA PHE A 121 -5.60 20.06 -3.66
C PHE A 121 -5.53 21.55 -3.31
N ASP A 122 -5.21 22.38 -4.30
CA ASP A 122 -4.96 23.82 -4.14
C ASP A 122 -6.09 24.55 -3.37
N LYS A 123 -7.34 24.29 -3.74
CA LYS A 123 -8.52 24.93 -3.13
C LYS A 123 -8.66 24.53 -1.66
N GLU A 124 -8.55 23.24 -1.37
CA GLU A 124 -8.65 22.66 -0.04
C GLU A 124 -7.57 23.23 0.87
N ILE A 125 -6.34 23.32 0.38
CA ILE A 125 -5.19 23.83 1.13
C ILE A 125 -5.33 25.32 1.41
N ARG A 126 -5.70 26.15 0.41
CA ARG A 126 -5.95 27.59 0.64
C ARG A 126 -7.08 27.83 1.65
N THR A 127 -8.15 27.05 1.56
CA THR A 127 -9.28 27.14 2.51
C THR A 127 -8.79 26.83 3.92
N ARG A 128 -8.07 25.72 4.09
CA ARG A 128 -7.52 25.29 5.38
C ARG A 128 -6.53 26.30 5.95
N ARG A 129 -5.65 26.85 5.11
CA ARG A 129 -4.73 27.92 5.50
C ARG A 129 -5.47 29.14 6.06
N GLY A 130 -6.51 29.60 5.37
CA GLY A 130 -7.30 30.74 5.85
C GLY A 130 -8.01 30.47 7.18
N GLU A 131 -8.42 29.22 7.45
CA GLU A 131 -8.92 28.83 8.78
C GLU A 131 -7.85 28.92 9.87
N LEU A 132 -6.64 28.43 9.57
CA LEU A 132 -5.51 28.48 10.50
C LEU A 132 -5.09 29.92 10.82
N GLU A 133 -5.01 30.79 9.79
CA GLU A 133 -4.67 32.20 9.95
C GLU A 133 -5.71 32.97 10.77
N ARG A 134 -7.01 32.69 10.57
CA ARG A 134 -8.09 33.27 11.40
C ARG A 134 -8.00 32.79 12.84
N ALA A 135 -7.81 31.48 13.06
CA ALA A 135 -7.68 30.94 14.40
C ALA A 135 -6.48 31.54 15.16
N ALA A 136 -5.35 31.73 14.49
CA ALA A 136 -4.18 32.38 15.07
C ALA A 136 -4.49 33.84 15.45
N HIS A 137 -5.14 34.60 14.55
CA HIS A 137 -5.58 35.96 14.81
C HIS A 137 -6.51 36.06 16.03
N ASP A 138 -7.54 35.20 16.11
CA ASP A 138 -8.53 35.22 17.19
C ASP A 138 -7.92 34.87 18.56
N LEU A 139 -6.87 34.04 18.56
CA LEU A 139 -6.10 33.69 19.75
C LEU A 139 -4.99 34.72 20.08
N GLY A 140 -4.79 35.74 19.24
CA GLY A 140 -3.74 36.74 19.41
C GLY A 140 -2.32 36.18 19.23
N VAL A 141 -2.16 35.06 18.52
CA VAL A 141 -0.87 34.43 18.24
C VAL A 141 -0.49 34.62 16.77
N ARG A 142 0.82 34.65 16.48
CA ARG A 142 1.31 34.73 15.10
C ARG A 142 1.37 33.34 14.47
N MET A 143 1.20 33.28 13.16
CA MET A 143 1.53 32.07 12.40
C MET A 143 3.03 31.81 12.49
N PRO A 144 3.47 30.54 12.53
CA PRO A 144 4.88 30.21 12.59
C PRO A 144 5.61 30.60 11.30
N GLU A 145 6.79 31.18 11.44
CA GLU A 145 7.67 31.47 10.31
C GLU A 145 8.45 30.21 9.92
N THR A 146 8.90 29.44 10.91
CA THR A 146 9.62 28.18 10.71
C THR A 146 8.80 27.00 11.20
N ILE A 147 8.66 25.99 10.33
CA ILE A 147 8.03 24.72 10.68
C ILE A 147 9.09 23.64 10.80
N VAL A 148 9.00 22.82 11.84
CA VAL A 148 9.83 21.64 12.03
C VAL A 148 8.97 20.39 11.87
N ILE A 149 9.31 19.53 10.90
CA ILE A 149 8.56 18.29 10.63
C ILE A 149 9.50 17.09 10.83
N PRO A 150 9.43 16.40 11.98
CA PRO A 150 10.22 15.21 12.20
C PRO A 150 9.65 14.00 11.45
N ASN A 151 10.51 13.02 11.17
CA ASN A 151 10.05 11.70 10.76
C ASN A 151 9.25 11.05 11.90
N ILE A 152 8.24 10.24 11.56
CA ILE A 152 7.42 9.54 12.56
C ILE A 152 8.23 8.61 13.48
N ASN A 153 9.32 8.05 12.97
CA ASN A 153 10.22 7.21 13.78
C ASN A 153 11.09 8.05 14.73
N ASP A 154 11.32 9.33 14.41
CA ASP A 154 12.05 10.27 15.28
C ASP A 154 11.12 10.91 16.34
N ASP A 155 9.81 11.03 16.06
CA ASP A 155 8.82 11.80 16.85
C ASP A 155 8.82 11.46 18.35
N ARG A 156 9.00 10.19 18.71
CA ARG A 156 9.02 9.71 20.11
C ARG A 156 10.27 10.10 20.89
N PHE A 157 11.32 10.56 20.22
CA PHE A 157 12.65 10.78 20.79
C PHE A 157 13.10 12.24 20.70
N LEU A 158 12.20 13.15 20.34
CA LEU A 158 12.50 14.57 20.29
C LEU A 158 12.16 15.22 21.65
N PRO A 159 13.16 15.52 22.50
CA PRO A 159 12.93 16.16 23.81
C PRO A 159 12.34 17.57 23.69
N TYR A 160 12.41 18.18 22.51
CA TYR A 160 11.94 19.54 22.21
C TYR A 160 10.43 19.74 22.28
N PHE A 161 9.60 18.68 22.27
CA PHE A 161 8.17 18.82 22.55
C PHE A 161 7.88 19.23 24.01
N SER A 162 8.89 19.11 24.87
CA SER A 162 8.82 19.38 26.31
C SER A 162 9.71 20.54 26.73
N GLU A 163 10.48 21.15 25.82
CA GLU A 163 11.39 22.25 26.15
C GLU A 163 10.68 23.61 26.11
N PRO A 164 10.75 24.42 27.20
CA PRO A 164 10.04 25.69 27.32
C PRO A 164 10.68 26.88 26.56
N GLN A 165 11.72 26.66 25.73
CA GLN A 165 12.52 27.74 25.12
C GLN A 165 12.59 27.67 23.59
N LEU A 166 11.46 27.44 22.92
CA LEU A 166 11.38 27.71 21.49
C LEU A 166 10.81 29.10 21.29
N ASP A 167 11.45 29.88 20.41
CA ASP A 167 10.90 31.12 19.89
C ASP A 167 9.49 30.84 19.34
N GLY A 168 8.52 31.72 19.66
CA GLY A 168 7.13 31.59 19.19
C GLY A 168 6.97 31.64 17.68
N SER A 169 8.05 31.93 16.94
CA SER A 169 8.15 31.84 15.48
C SER A 169 8.34 30.40 14.95
N ILE A 170 8.68 29.44 15.81
CA ILE A 170 8.96 28.04 15.44
C ILE A 170 7.82 27.14 15.90
N MET A 171 7.31 26.30 15.01
CA MET A 171 6.28 25.30 15.34
C MET A 171 6.68 23.91 14.89
N PHE A 172 6.52 22.93 15.77
CA PHE A 172 6.64 21.52 15.43
C PHE A 172 5.32 20.98 14.90
N ILE A 173 5.36 20.39 13.72
CA ILE A 173 4.21 19.70 13.13
C ILE A 173 4.46 18.22 13.18
N ARG A 174 3.66 17.52 13.97
CA ARG A 174 3.75 16.07 14.06
C ARG A 174 3.16 15.42 12.81
N PRO A 175 3.74 14.30 12.35
CA PRO A 175 3.34 13.63 11.11
C PRO A 175 1.98 12.89 11.17
N HIS A 176 1.21 13.07 12.25
CA HIS A 176 -0.12 12.48 12.41
C HIS A 176 -1.27 13.39 12.00
N LEU A 177 -1.00 14.64 11.63
CA LEU A 177 -2.00 15.52 11.04
C LEU A 177 -2.34 15.05 9.62
N ASP A 178 -3.52 15.41 9.13
CA ASP A 178 -3.90 15.10 7.74
C ASP A 178 -3.00 15.88 6.74
N PRO A 179 -2.77 15.34 5.52
CA PRO A 179 -1.90 15.98 4.53
C PRO A 179 -2.31 17.41 4.13
N ILE A 180 -3.60 17.75 4.13
CA ILE A 180 -4.08 19.09 3.76
C ILE A 180 -3.70 20.09 4.83
N THR A 181 -3.86 19.75 6.12
CA THR A 181 -3.44 20.60 7.24
C THR A 181 -1.92 20.79 7.26
N VAL A 182 -1.13 19.72 7.04
CA VAL A 182 0.33 19.84 6.95
C VAL A 182 0.74 20.78 5.81
N ALA A 183 0.16 20.59 4.61
CA ALA A 183 0.41 21.44 3.46
C ALA A 183 -0.01 22.91 3.71
N ALA A 184 -1.14 23.13 4.40
CA ALA A 184 -1.61 24.47 4.75
C ALA A 184 -0.62 25.21 5.64
N TYR A 185 -0.11 24.56 6.69
CA TYR A 185 0.94 25.14 7.53
C TYR A 185 2.22 25.42 6.73
N ILE A 186 2.73 24.45 5.96
CA ILE A 186 3.92 24.63 5.11
C ILE A 186 3.73 25.84 4.18
N SER A 187 2.56 25.97 3.56
CA SER A 187 2.26 27.08 2.66
C SER A 187 2.22 28.45 3.36
N ALA A 188 1.92 28.48 4.67
CA ALA A 188 1.89 29.69 5.48
C ALA A 188 3.26 30.09 6.04
N SER A 189 4.19 29.14 6.16
CA SER A 189 5.56 29.37 6.66
C SER A 189 6.50 29.99 5.62
N SER A 190 7.65 30.47 6.07
CA SER A 190 8.78 30.88 5.21
C SER A 190 9.83 29.78 5.07
N ARG A 191 10.05 29.00 6.15
CA ARG A 191 11.08 27.96 6.23
C ARG A 191 10.55 26.65 6.79
N VAL A 192 11.04 25.54 6.26
CA VAL A 192 10.76 24.18 6.75
C VAL A 192 12.06 23.45 7.08
N ILE A 193 12.19 23.00 8.33
CA ILE A 193 13.26 22.10 8.77
C ILE A 193 12.65 20.71 8.90
N SER A 194 13.23 19.70 8.26
CA SER A 194 12.60 18.38 8.28
C SER A 194 13.57 17.21 8.22
N SER A 195 13.30 16.20 9.06
CA SER A 195 13.83 14.85 8.90
C SER A 195 12.81 13.92 8.23
N SER A 196 11.57 14.37 7.98
CA SER A 196 10.59 13.64 7.18
C SER A 196 10.79 13.92 5.68
N LEU A 197 10.93 12.88 4.86
CA LEU A 197 11.06 13.06 3.41
C LEU A 197 9.85 13.81 2.82
N HIS A 198 8.62 13.45 3.20
CA HIS A 198 7.45 14.16 2.67
C HIS A 198 7.31 15.59 3.20
N GLY A 199 7.91 15.91 4.36
CA GLY A 199 8.05 17.29 4.81
C GLY A 199 8.91 18.11 3.85
N LEU A 200 10.02 17.54 3.39
CA LEU A 200 10.89 18.15 2.37
C LEU A 200 10.19 18.23 1.00
N VAL A 201 9.53 17.15 0.56
CA VAL A 201 8.77 17.09 -0.72
C VAL A 201 7.72 18.20 -0.77
N PHE A 202 6.89 18.34 0.26
CA PHE A 202 5.86 19.38 0.31
C PHE A 202 6.46 20.79 0.35
N ALA A 203 7.52 21.00 1.13
CA ALA A 203 8.18 22.30 1.20
C ALA A 203 8.80 22.72 -0.14
N ASP A 204 9.42 21.77 -0.85
CA ASP A 204 10.02 21.99 -2.17
C ASP A 204 8.99 22.47 -3.20
N VAL A 205 7.85 21.80 -3.33
CA VAL A 205 6.81 22.19 -4.30
C VAL A 205 6.16 23.54 -3.95
N TYR A 206 6.12 23.92 -2.67
CA TYR A 206 5.70 25.26 -2.27
C TYR A 206 6.77 26.33 -2.44
N GLY A 207 7.99 25.96 -2.83
CA GLY A 207 9.13 26.87 -2.96
C GLY A 207 9.56 27.50 -1.64
N ARG A 208 9.40 26.79 -0.52
CA ARG A 208 9.84 27.25 0.80
C ARG A 208 11.33 27.03 0.98
N SER A 209 11.96 27.88 1.78
CA SER A 209 13.31 27.60 2.27
C SER A 209 13.27 26.28 3.05
N THR A 210 14.20 25.38 2.77
CA THR A 210 14.26 24.07 3.41
C THR A 210 15.63 23.82 4.00
N THR A 211 15.68 23.22 5.19
CA THR A 211 16.92 22.64 5.72
C THR A 211 16.68 21.21 6.12
N ARG A 212 17.55 20.31 5.67
CA ARG A 212 17.44 18.89 5.97
C ARG A 212 17.98 18.60 7.37
N MET A 213 17.15 17.97 8.20
CA MET A 213 17.55 17.44 9.49
C MET A 213 17.82 15.93 9.36
N THR A 214 18.86 15.44 10.03
CA THR A 214 19.21 14.02 10.03
C THR A 214 18.15 13.24 10.81
N SER A 215 17.58 12.21 10.19
CA SER A 215 16.76 11.24 10.93
C SER A 215 17.69 10.25 11.64
N GLN A 216 17.38 9.92 12.89
CA GLN A 216 18.15 8.93 13.64
C GLN A 216 17.82 7.51 13.21
N TYR A 217 16.62 7.32 12.67
CA TYR A 217 16.10 6.00 12.35
C TYR A 217 16.04 5.74 10.86
N GLU A 218 16.02 6.75 9.99
CA GLU A 218 15.85 6.54 8.54
C GLU A 218 17.19 6.49 7.79
N ALA A 219 17.24 5.69 6.73
CA ALA A 219 18.44 5.56 5.90
C ALA A 219 18.60 6.77 4.96
N GLU A 220 19.85 7.16 4.70
CA GLU A 220 20.20 8.26 3.78
C GLU A 220 19.70 8.02 2.35
N PHE A 221 19.68 6.76 1.90
CA PHE A 221 19.33 6.36 0.54
C PHE A 221 18.08 7.05 0.00
N LYS A 222 17.00 7.13 0.79
CA LYS A 222 15.73 7.69 0.31
C LYS A 222 15.79 9.19 0.03
N TYR A 223 16.63 9.91 0.75
CA TYR A 223 16.82 11.34 0.55
C TYR A 223 17.69 11.55 -0.69
N THR A 224 18.79 10.82 -0.81
CA THR A 224 19.66 10.87 -1.99
C THR A 224 18.90 10.55 -3.26
N ASP A 225 18.14 9.45 -3.25
CA ASP A 225 17.30 9.01 -4.36
C ASP A 225 16.28 10.10 -4.77
N TYR A 226 15.64 10.78 -3.80
CA TYR A 226 14.73 11.89 -4.08
C TYR A 226 15.44 13.11 -4.69
N TYR A 227 16.53 13.58 -4.10
CA TYR A 227 17.24 14.75 -4.60
C TYR A 227 17.81 14.50 -6.00
N GLU A 228 18.47 13.35 -6.21
CA GLU A 228 18.96 12.97 -7.54
C GLU A 228 17.83 12.79 -8.56
N GLY A 229 16.69 12.22 -8.14
CA GLY A 229 15.49 12.10 -8.97
C GLY A 229 14.88 13.45 -9.38
N THR A 230 15.20 14.52 -8.66
CA THR A 230 14.83 15.90 -8.98
C THR A 230 15.99 16.70 -9.62
N GLY A 231 17.05 16.02 -10.06
CA GLY A 231 18.21 16.66 -10.69
C GLY A 231 19.11 17.45 -9.73
N ARG A 232 18.96 17.25 -8.42
CA ARG A 232 19.66 17.99 -7.36
C ARG A 232 20.68 17.10 -6.66
N GLN A 233 21.71 17.72 -6.10
CA GLN A 233 22.62 17.02 -5.19
C GLN A 233 21.95 16.86 -3.82
N THR A 234 22.28 15.78 -3.12
CA THR A 234 21.78 15.57 -1.75
C THR A 234 22.34 16.67 -0.85
N PRO A 235 21.49 17.48 -0.19
CA PRO A 235 21.96 18.50 0.72
C PRO A 235 22.53 17.87 1.99
N LYS A 236 23.45 18.61 2.62
CA LYS A 236 23.93 18.29 3.96
C LYS A 236 22.74 18.22 4.93
N SER A 237 22.79 17.26 5.85
CA SER A 237 21.85 17.21 6.96
C SER A 237 22.50 17.59 8.28
N TYR A 238 21.67 18.10 9.19
CA TYR A 238 22.07 18.59 10.50
C TYR A 238 21.45 17.73 11.61
N PRO A 239 22.19 17.39 12.68
CA PRO A 239 21.76 16.39 13.66
C PRO A 239 20.71 16.89 14.66
N ASP A 240 20.51 18.21 14.76
CA ASP A 240 19.61 18.84 15.74
C ASP A 240 19.01 20.13 15.17
N LEU A 241 18.01 20.67 15.88
CA LEU A 241 17.29 21.87 15.45
C LEU A 241 18.21 23.09 15.36
N GLN A 242 19.07 23.32 16.36
CA GLN A 242 19.92 24.51 16.39
C GLN A 242 20.85 24.54 15.17
N ARG A 243 21.54 23.44 14.91
CA ARG A 243 22.40 23.31 13.72
C ARG A 243 21.63 23.35 12.42
N SER A 244 20.35 22.93 12.41
CA SER A 244 19.48 23.07 11.25
C SER A 244 19.07 24.53 11.00
N LEU A 245 18.83 25.31 12.06
CA LEU A 245 18.54 26.74 11.94
C LEU A 245 19.74 27.51 11.37
N ASP A 246 20.94 27.18 11.84
CA ASP A 246 22.21 27.73 11.36
C ASP A 246 22.69 27.08 10.04
N GLY A 247 21.96 26.07 9.57
CA GLY A 247 22.32 25.25 8.43
C GLY A 247 22.01 25.92 7.09
N GLU A 248 22.69 25.44 6.06
CA GLU A 248 22.49 25.86 4.67
C GLU A 248 21.09 25.44 4.18
N GLU A 249 20.48 26.32 3.41
CA GLU A 249 19.22 26.02 2.73
C GLU A 249 19.47 25.05 1.58
N THR A 250 18.53 24.13 1.34
CA THR A 250 18.64 23.22 0.21
C THR A 250 18.32 23.95 -1.10
N SER A 251 18.94 23.49 -2.19
CA SER A 251 18.70 24.05 -3.52
C SER A 251 17.21 23.94 -3.89
N ARG A 252 16.65 25.06 -4.35
CA ARG A 252 15.25 25.15 -4.79
C ARG A 252 14.93 24.08 -5.84
N LEU A 253 13.74 23.51 -5.74
CA LEU A 253 13.23 22.57 -6.72
C LEU A 253 12.85 23.31 -8.02
N GLU A 254 13.55 22.99 -9.09
CA GLU A 254 13.13 23.25 -10.47
C GLU A 254 12.70 21.92 -11.06
N TRP A 255 11.41 21.75 -11.31
CA TRP A 255 10.88 20.48 -11.81
C TRP A 255 9.71 20.67 -12.75
N ASP A 256 9.53 19.69 -13.62
CA ASP A 256 8.40 19.57 -14.53
C ASP A 256 7.51 18.41 -14.08
N PRO A 257 6.22 18.65 -13.75
CA PRO A 257 5.29 17.58 -13.39
C PRO A 257 4.89 16.69 -14.55
N GLU A 258 5.08 17.12 -15.80
CA GLU A 258 4.52 16.45 -16.97
C GLU A 258 5.01 15.00 -17.17
N PRO A 259 6.32 14.67 -17.05
CA PRO A 259 6.78 13.29 -17.18
C PRO A 259 6.15 12.35 -16.16
N LEU A 260 6.04 12.79 -14.90
CA LEU A 260 5.44 12.00 -13.82
C LEU A 260 3.93 11.83 -14.03
N LEU A 261 3.22 12.88 -14.45
CA LEU A 261 1.80 12.81 -14.78
C LEU A 261 1.51 11.91 -15.98
N LYS A 262 2.30 11.99 -17.05
CA LYS A 262 2.15 11.12 -18.23
C LYS A 262 2.37 9.65 -17.89
N ALA A 263 3.22 9.37 -16.90
CA ALA A 263 3.42 8.02 -16.37
C ALA A 263 2.30 7.54 -15.44
N PHE A 264 1.25 8.33 -15.19
CA PHE A 264 0.15 7.92 -14.31
C PHE A 264 -0.50 6.62 -14.81
N PRO A 265 -0.54 5.55 -13.98
CA PRO A 265 -0.96 4.23 -14.43
C PRO A 265 -2.36 4.13 -15.01
N LEU A 266 -3.31 4.93 -14.51
CA LEU A 266 -4.72 4.79 -14.86
C LEU A 266 -5.11 5.57 -16.12
N PHE A 267 -4.14 6.08 -16.88
CA PHE A 267 -4.35 6.49 -18.27
C PHE A 267 -4.28 5.32 -19.26
N ASP A 268 -3.77 4.16 -18.82
CA ASP A 268 -3.68 2.95 -19.61
C ASP A 268 -4.86 2.02 -19.28
N GLU A 269 -5.71 1.75 -20.26
CA GLU A 269 -6.89 0.87 -20.11
C GLU A 269 -6.50 -0.58 -19.78
N GLU A 270 -5.36 -1.07 -20.27
CA GLU A 270 -4.87 -2.42 -19.94
C GLU A 270 -4.48 -2.51 -18.46
N LEU A 271 -3.88 -1.44 -17.92
CA LEU A 271 -3.56 -1.38 -16.50
C LEU A 271 -4.82 -1.23 -15.65
N ILE A 272 -5.83 -0.49 -16.10
CA ILE A 272 -7.14 -0.45 -15.43
C ILE A 272 -7.73 -1.87 -15.36
N ASP A 273 -7.73 -2.62 -16.46
CA ASP A 273 -8.27 -3.98 -16.49
C ASP A 273 -7.50 -4.93 -15.57
N ARG A 274 -6.17 -4.81 -15.54
CA ARG A 274 -5.29 -5.56 -14.63
C ARG A 274 -5.53 -5.22 -13.15
N LEU A 275 -5.78 -3.96 -12.84
CA LEU A 275 -5.90 -3.43 -11.48
C LEU A 275 -7.34 -3.41 -10.95
N LYS A 276 -8.34 -3.64 -11.82
CA LYS A 276 -9.74 -3.62 -11.43
C LYS A 276 -9.96 -4.65 -10.34
N VAL A 277 -10.67 -4.23 -9.31
CA VAL A 277 -11.09 -5.14 -8.26
C VAL A 277 -12.29 -5.91 -8.78
N ASP A 278 -12.07 -7.16 -9.19
CA ASP A 278 -13.14 -8.13 -9.45
C ASP A 278 -13.74 -8.54 -8.10
N ARG A 279 -14.70 -7.73 -7.65
CA ARG A 279 -15.40 -7.98 -6.40
C ARG A 279 -16.37 -9.15 -6.62
N PHE A 280 -16.08 -10.30 -6.04
CA PHE A 280 -17.03 -11.39 -6.00
C PHE A 280 -18.09 -11.14 -4.93
N GLU A 281 -19.35 -10.94 -5.33
CA GLU A 281 -20.46 -10.79 -4.39
C GLU A 281 -20.89 -12.15 -3.88
N MET A 282 -20.80 -12.37 -2.57
CA MET A 282 -21.44 -13.53 -1.95
C MET A 282 -22.77 -13.11 -1.32
N GLU A 283 -23.85 -13.55 -1.96
CA GLU A 283 -25.18 -13.55 -1.34
C GLU A 283 -25.24 -14.57 -0.19
N PRO A 284 -25.75 -14.18 0.99
CA PRO A 284 -25.94 -15.11 2.10
C PRO A 284 -26.86 -16.28 1.74
N ASN A 285 -26.49 -17.46 2.24
CA ASN A 285 -27.17 -18.74 2.06
C ASN A 285 -27.28 -19.24 0.60
N LYS A 286 -26.62 -18.56 -0.36
CA LYS A 286 -26.46 -19.03 -1.74
C LYS A 286 -25.18 -19.85 -1.86
N THR A 287 -25.29 -21.02 -2.50
CA THR A 287 -24.14 -21.88 -2.82
C THR A 287 -23.64 -21.52 -4.22
N TYR A 288 -22.32 -21.37 -4.34
CA TYR A 288 -21.64 -21.12 -5.60
C TYR A 288 -20.82 -22.37 -5.94
N GLU A 289 -21.15 -23.00 -7.08
CA GLU A 289 -20.39 -24.11 -7.63
C GLU A 289 -19.18 -23.57 -8.39
N VAL A 290 -17.97 -24.04 -8.08
CA VAL A 290 -16.73 -23.60 -8.73
C VAL A 290 -16.77 -23.91 -10.24
N ALA A 291 -17.48 -24.96 -10.63
CA ALA A 291 -17.72 -25.32 -12.03
C ALA A 291 -18.47 -24.24 -12.83
N GLU A 292 -19.23 -23.37 -12.16
CA GLU A 292 -20.06 -22.33 -12.78
C GLU A 292 -19.40 -20.94 -12.74
N LEU A 293 -18.25 -20.83 -12.06
CA LEU A 293 -17.53 -19.56 -11.95
C LEU A 293 -16.74 -19.26 -13.21
N GLU A 294 -16.86 -18.03 -13.71
CA GLU A 294 -15.97 -17.53 -14.74
C GLU A 294 -14.55 -17.34 -14.16
N ARG A 295 -13.53 -17.52 -15.00
CA ARG A 295 -12.11 -17.38 -14.61
C ARG A 295 -11.81 -16.07 -13.88
N ASP A 296 -12.42 -14.99 -14.35
CA ASP A 296 -12.20 -13.63 -13.84
C ASP A 296 -13.26 -13.19 -12.82
N LYS A 297 -14.20 -14.08 -12.44
CA LYS A 297 -15.24 -13.84 -11.45
C LYS A 297 -15.32 -14.98 -10.45
N SER A 298 -14.24 -15.14 -9.69
CA SER A 298 -14.12 -16.14 -8.64
C SER A 298 -13.63 -15.47 -7.36
N PRO A 299 -14.14 -15.88 -6.18
CA PRO A 299 -13.56 -15.46 -4.91
C PRO A 299 -12.25 -16.20 -4.62
N LEU A 300 -11.94 -17.29 -5.32
CA LEU A 300 -10.68 -18.03 -5.21
C LEU A 300 -9.63 -17.33 -6.10
N VAL A 301 -8.77 -16.52 -5.48
CA VAL A 301 -7.83 -15.63 -6.19
C VAL A 301 -6.37 -16.11 -6.06
N GLU A 302 -5.42 -15.24 -5.70
CA GLU A 302 -3.99 -15.57 -5.59
C GLU A 302 -3.75 -16.91 -4.86
N GLY A 303 -2.93 -17.79 -5.44
CA GLY A 303 -2.58 -19.10 -4.87
C GLY A 303 -3.55 -20.25 -5.22
N TRP A 304 -4.65 -19.96 -5.91
CA TRP A 304 -5.53 -20.94 -6.52
C TRP A 304 -5.25 -21.07 -8.03
N ALA A 305 -5.43 -22.27 -8.57
CA ALA A 305 -5.47 -22.53 -9.99
C ALA A 305 -6.82 -22.13 -10.58
N ASP A 306 -6.85 -21.94 -11.90
CA ASP A 306 -8.10 -21.83 -12.65
C ASP A 306 -8.98 -23.07 -12.39
N PRO A 307 -10.32 -22.92 -12.34
CA PRO A 307 -11.23 -24.05 -12.20
C PRO A 307 -11.00 -25.13 -13.28
N GLU A 308 -10.71 -26.35 -12.83
CA GLU A 308 -10.47 -27.54 -13.66
C GLU A 308 -11.35 -28.68 -13.12
N ASN A 309 -12.10 -29.35 -13.99
CA ASN A 309 -12.97 -30.48 -13.63
C ASN A 309 -13.96 -30.18 -12.49
N GLY A 310 -14.50 -28.95 -12.45
CA GLY A 310 -15.48 -28.51 -11.47
C GLY A 310 -14.91 -28.14 -10.10
N SER A 311 -13.60 -28.01 -9.97
CA SER A 311 -12.93 -27.59 -8.73
C SER A 311 -11.73 -26.69 -9.02
N ALA A 312 -11.32 -25.89 -8.04
CA ALA A 312 -10.09 -25.11 -8.13
C ALA A 312 -9.12 -25.60 -7.07
N TRP A 313 -7.90 -25.91 -7.50
CA TRP A 313 -6.83 -26.42 -6.63
C TRP A 313 -5.98 -25.30 -6.07
N SER A 314 -5.59 -25.39 -4.81
CA SER A 314 -4.52 -24.56 -4.30
C SER A 314 -3.16 -25.07 -4.82
N VAL A 315 -2.35 -24.14 -5.32
CA VAL A 315 -1.09 -24.43 -6.03
C VAL A 315 0.12 -23.74 -5.41
N SER A 316 -0.08 -23.05 -4.28
CA SER A 316 0.93 -22.30 -3.55
C SER A 316 0.79 -22.58 -2.05
N GLU A 317 1.85 -22.30 -1.27
CA GLU A 317 1.79 -22.37 0.21
C GLU A 317 0.75 -21.40 0.78
N TRP A 318 0.50 -20.29 0.10
CA TRP A 318 -0.51 -19.31 0.48
C TRP A 318 -1.56 -19.19 -0.61
N ALA A 319 -2.82 -19.14 -0.21
CA ALA A 319 -3.94 -18.90 -1.11
C ALA A 319 -4.96 -17.93 -0.48
N ASN A 320 -5.56 -17.06 -1.28
CA ASN A 320 -6.44 -15.99 -0.83
C ASN A 320 -7.87 -16.23 -1.34
N PHE A 321 -8.86 -15.91 -0.50
CA PHE A 321 -10.28 -15.93 -0.84
C PHE A 321 -10.88 -14.54 -0.61
N GLU A 322 -11.33 -13.89 -1.67
CA GLU A 322 -11.78 -12.50 -1.68
C GLU A 322 -13.25 -12.39 -2.08
N PHE A 323 -14.07 -11.74 -1.24
CA PHE A 323 -15.49 -11.54 -1.53
C PHE A 323 -16.02 -10.26 -0.88
N TYR A 324 -17.23 -9.86 -1.20
CA TYR A 324 -17.97 -8.85 -0.43
C TYR A 324 -19.42 -9.26 -0.23
N VAL A 325 -20.06 -8.59 0.72
CA VAL A 325 -21.48 -8.75 1.04
C VAL A 325 -22.17 -7.40 0.92
N LYS A 326 -23.39 -7.36 0.37
CA LYS A 326 -24.18 -6.11 0.33
C LYS A 326 -24.82 -5.75 1.67
N GLN A 327 -25.03 -6.74 2.53
CA GLN A 327 -25.66 -6.59 3.83
C GLN A 327 -24.71 -7.00 4.94
N THR A 328 -24.89 -6.42 6.12
CA THR A 328 -24.18 -6.85 7.33
C THR A 328 -24.61 -8.26 7.69
N LEU A 329 -23.65 -9.14 7.96
CA LEU A 329 -23.95 -10.52 8.34
C LEU A 329 -24.23 -10.66 9.84
N SER A 330 -24.85 -11.77 10.22
CA SER A 330 -25.04 -12.14 11.64
C SER A 330 -23.69 -12.44 12.32
N GLN A 331 -23.63 -12.38 13.66
CA GLN A 331 -22.39 -12.68 14.38
C GLN A 331 -21.93 -14.14 14.23
N ASP A 332 -22.88 -15.04 13.98
CA ASP A 332 -22.65 -16.48 13.89
C ASP A 332 -22.41 -16.94 12.43
N SER A 333 -22.19 -15.98 11.52
CA SER A 333 -21.97 -16.28 10.11
C SER A 333 -20.61 -16.93 9.86
N PHE A 334 -20.59 -17.88 8.93
CA PHE A 334 -19.38 -18.61 8.54
C PHE A 334 -19.33 -18.88 7.04
N LEU A 335 -18.12 -19.04 6.51
CA LEU A 335 -17.90 -19.52 5.15
C LEU A 335 -17.81 -21.04 5.18
N ARG A 336 -18.75 -21.71 4.52
CA ARG A 336 -18.69 -23.15 4.29
C ARG A 336 -18.01 -23.44 2.97
N LEU A 337 -17.00 -24.32 2.99
CA LEU A 337 -16.33 -24.80 1.79
C LEU A 337 -16.46 -26.33 1.69
N ASN A 338 -16.72 -26.85 0.48
CA ASN A 338 -16.53 -28.26 0.20
C ASN A 338 -15.14 -28.49 -0.40
N VAL A 339 -14.28 -29.12 0.40
CA VAL A 339 -12.85 -29.26 0.09
C VAL A 339 -12.41 -30.71 0.03
N GLY A 340 -11.36 -30.99 -0.71
CA GLY A 340 -10.67 -32.28 -0.62
C GLY A 340 -9.20 -32.16 -0.97
N THR A 341 -8.52 -33.29 -1.10
CA THR A 341 -7.09 -33.31 -1.45
C THR A 341 -6.75 -34.57 -2.26
N LEU A 342 -5.49 -34.72 -2.64
CA LEU A 342 -5.00 -35.91 -3.35
C LEU A 342 -5.14 -37.18 -2.50
N SER A 343 -5.28 -38.33 -3.17
CA SER A 343 -5.32 -39.64 -2.51
C SER A 343 -3.98 -40.08 -1.91
N LYS A 344 -2.85 -39.57 -2.43
CA LYS A 344 -1.51 -39.77 -1.89
C LYS A 344 -0.73 -38.46 -1.85
N GLY A 345 0.22 -38.36 -0.94
CA GLY A 345 1.05 -37.18 -0.79
C GLY A 345 1.92 -37.25 0.47
N THR A 346 2.52 -36.12 0.82
CA THR A 346 3.23 -35.95 2.08
C THR A 346 2.24 -36.06 3.24
N GLY A 347 2.45 -37.01 4.14
CA GLY A 347 1.58 -37.27 5.28
C GLY A 347 0.19 -37.79 4.92
N ALA A 348 -0.62 -38.08 5.95
CA ALA A 348 -1.98 -38.60 5.80
C ALA A 348 -3.03 -37.50 5.49
N PHE A 349 -2.66 -36.23 5.58
CA PHE A 349 -3.57 -35.10 5.39
C PHE A 349 -2.83 -33.87 4.87
N THR A 350 -3.57 -32.98 4.23
CA THR A 350 -3.18 -31.59 3.96
C THR A 350 -3.75 -30.71 5.07
N LEU A 351 -2.97 -29.75 5.56
CA LEU A 351 -3.43 -28.82 6.60
C LEU A 351 -3.76 -27.48 5.98
N LEU A 352 -4.99 -27.02 6.18
CA LEU A 352 -5.47 -25.70 5.76
C LEU A 352 -5.61 -24.81 6.99
N ARG A 353 -4.69 -23.85 7.18
CA ARG A 353 -4.78 -22.87 8.27
C ARG A 353 -5.43 -21.60 7.77
N VAL A 354 -6.46 -21.14 8.47
CA VAL A 354 -7.13 -19.87 8.20
C VAL A 354 -6.39 -18.77 8.94
N VAL A 355 -6.02 -17.71 8.22
CA VAL A 355 -5.23 -16.58 8.72
C VAL A 355 -6.01 -15.29 8.54
N HIS A 356 -6.22 -14.58 9.66
CA HIS A 356 -6.83 -13.26 9.69
C HIS A 356 -5.91 -12.27 10.38
N ASN A 357 -5.76 -11.07 9.80
CA ASN A 357 -4.92 -9.99 10.34
C ASN A 357 -3.49 -10.43 10.74
N GLY A 358 -2.92 -11.38 9.97
CA GLY A 358 -1.56 -11.90 10.21
C GLY A 358 -1.45 -13.01 11.27
N ALA A 359 -2.54 -13.43 11.91
CA ALA A 359 -2.55 -14.54 12.87
C ALA A 359 -3.37 -15.73 12.35
N ALA A 360 -2.87 -16.95 12.56
CA ALA A 360 -3.64 -18.17 12.30
C ALA A 360 -4.74 -18.31 13.36
N VAL A 361 -6.00 -18.32 12.93
CA VAL A 361 -7.16 -18.37 13.82
C VAL A 361 -7.80 -19.75 13.89
N GLU A 362 -7.78 -20.51 12.80
CA GLU A 362 -8.44 -21.81 12.66
C GLU A 362 -7.56 -22.75 11.82
N SER A 363 -7.77 -24.06 11.94
CA SER A 363 -7.00 -25.05 11.19
C SER A 363 -7.84 -26.28 10.90
N HIS A 364 -7.90 -26.67 9.63
CA HIS A 364 -8.67 -27.82 9.15
C HIS A 364 -7.74 -28.88 8.57
N ARG A 365 -7.87 -30.12 9.04
CA ARG A 365 -7.15 -31.28 8.49
C ARG A 365 -7.98 -31.93 7.42
N ILE A 366 -7.48 -31.94 6.20
CA ILE A 366 -8.16 -32.55 5.05
C ILE A 366 -7.49 -33.88 4.76
N VAL A 367 -8.18 -34.97 5.10
CA VAL A 367 -7.64 -36.33 5.01
C VAL A 367 -7.52 -36.76 3.55
N ARG A 368 -6.40 -37.40 3.21
CA ARG A 368 -6.16 -37.91 1.86
C ARG A 368 -7.03 -39.13 1.57
N GLY A 369 -7.59 -39.19 0.37
CA GLY A 369 -8.36 -40.34 -0.12
C GLY A 369 -9.85 -40.33 0.22
N GLU A 370 -10.34 -39.33 0.94
CA GLU A 370 -11.76 -39.11 1.14
C GLU A 370 -12.38 -38.36 -0.06
N SER A 371 -13.68 -38.55 -0.29
CA SER A 371 -14.42 -37.94 -1.41
C SER A 371 -14.65 -36.42 -1.29
N GLY A 372 -14.14 -35.80 -0.22
CA GLY A 372 -14.33 -34.40 0.14
C GLY A 372 -14.94 -34.24 1.53
N ALA A 373 -14.60 -33.15 2.20
CA ALA A 373 -15.06 -32.76 3.52
C ALA A 373 -15.65 -31.35 3.47
N LYS A 374 -16.72 -31.13 4.25
CA LYS A 374 -17.25 -29.78 4.49
C LYS A 374 -16.52 -29.17 5.66
N ILE A 375 -15.99 -27.96 5.46
CA ILE A 375 -15.38 -27.17 6.52
C ILE A 375 -16.13 -25.86 6.68
N ASP A 376 -16.32 -25.44 7.92
CA ASP A 376 -16.94 -24.17 8.29
C ASP A 376 -15.85 -23.27 8.86
N ILE A 377 -15.68 -22.09 8.26
CA ILE A 377 -14.64 -21.13 8.59
C ILE A 377 -15.30 -19.90 9.20
N SER A 378 -14.91 -19.55 10.42
CA SER A 378 -15.48 -18.39 11.11
C SER A 378 -15.08 -17.10 10.41
N LEU A 379 -15.99 -16.13 10.34
CA LEU A 379 -15.74 -14.85 9.67
C LEU A 379 -15.52 -13.71 10.67
N PRO A 380 -14.48 -12.88 10.48
CA PRO A 380 -14.36 -11.63 11.23
C PRO A 380 -15.45 -10.67 10.72
N LYS A 381 -16.42 -10.34 11.59
CA LYS A 381 -17.61 -9.48 11.34
C LYS A 381 -17.56 -8.66 10.05
N PRO A 382 -18.17 -9.15 8.96
CA PRO A 382 -18.15 -8.43 7.71
C PRO A 382 -19.15 -7.26 7.67
N ASP A 383 -18.62 -6.03 7.59
CA ASP A 383 -19.29 -4.80 7.21
C ASP A 383 -19.82 -4.84 5.77
N ALA A 384 -21.06 -4.40 5.61
CA ALA A 384 -21.69 -4.22 4.31
C ALA A 384 -20.83 -3.37 3.34
N GLY A 385 -20.67 -3.86 2.11
CA GLY A 385 -20.01 -3.16 1.01
C GLY A 385 -18.48 -3.10 1.08
N LYS A 386 -17.85 -3.66 2.13
CA LYS A 386 -16.41 -3.84 2.22
C LYS A 386 -16.01 -5.20 1.63
N ASN A 387 -14.82 -5.26 1.07
CA ASN A 387 -14.22 -6.52 0.64
C ASN A 387 -13.61 -7.23 1.85
N TYR A 388 -13.82 -8.53 1.89
CA TYR A 388 -13.31 -9.50 2.84
C TYR A 388 -12.26 -10.34 2.16
N MET A 389 -11.16 -10.56 2.87
CA MET A 389 -10.12 -11.48 2.45
C MET A 389 -9.86 -12.48 3.56
N ILE A 390 -9.93 -13.76 3.20
CA ILE A 390 -9.51 -14.88 4.03
C ILE A 390 -8.21 -15.40 3.43
N ARG A 391 -7.17 -15.54 4.24
CA ARG A 391 -5.90 -16.12 3.78
C ARG A 391 -5.78 -17.53 4.29
N PHE A 392 -5.34 -18.43 3.44
CA PHE A 392 -5.08 -19.82 3.75
C PHE A 392 -3.59 -20.10 3.66
N LYS A 393 -3.02 -20.65 4.73
CA LYS A 393 -1.71 -21.30 4.68
C LYS A 393 -1.92 -22.79 4.50
N ILE A 394 -1.36 -23.34 3.44
CA ILE A 394 -1.48 -24.73 3.05
C ILE A 394 -0.17 -25.44 3.36
N GLU A 395 -0.23 -26.43 4.24
CA GLU A 395 0.91 -27.26 4.61
C GLU A 395 0.69 -28.70 4.09
N ASN A 396 1.79 -29.37 3.74
CA ASN A 396 1.81 -30.69 3.11
C ASN A 396 1.17 -30.75 1.71
N ALA A 397 1.17 -29.64 0.95
CA ALA A 397 0.88 -29.72 -0.48
C ALA A 397 1.83 -30.71 -1.16
N SER A 398 1.35 -31.43 -2.18
CA SER A 398 2.09 -32.54 -2.79
C SER A 398 1.97 -32.50 -4.31
N ARG A 399 3.07 -32.79 -5.00
CA ARG A 399 3.06 -32.86 -6.46
C ARG A 399 2.57 -34.24 -6.89
N PRO A 400 1.49 -34.35 -7.69
CA PRO A 400 0.97 -35.64 -8.12
C PRO A 400 2.02 -36.57 -8.76
N ILE A 401 2.94 -35.99 -9.55
CA ILE A 401 4.04 -36.72 -10.19
C ILE A 401 4.96 -37.47 -9.22
N ASP A 402 5.22 -36.92 -8.01
CA ASP A 402 6.11 -37.54 -7.01
C ASP A 402 5.49 -38.82 -6.40
N TYR A 403 4.19 -39.01 -6.57
CA TYR A 403 3.43 -40.14 -6.00
C TYR A 403 2.83 -41.04 -7.08
N GLY A 404 3.26 -40.89 -8.35
CA GLY A 404 2.78 -41.67 -9.48
C GLY A 404 1.32 -41.38 -9.86
N ILE A 405 0.80 -40.20 -9.51
CA ILE A 405 -0.54 -39.74 -9.84
C ILE A 405 -0.43 -38.77 -11.02
N GLY A 406 -0.48 -39.29 -12.26
CA GLY A 406 -0.38 -38.45 -13.45
C GLY A 406 0.97 -37.73 -13.62
N GLN A 407 0.97 -36.64 -14.39
CA GLN A 407 2.18 -35.87 -14.77
C GLN A 407 2.20 -34.44 -14.20
N ASP A 408 1.22 -34.07 -13.38
CA ASP A 408 1.15 -32.72 -12.81
C ASP A 408 2.28 -32.50 -11.78
N ALA A 409 3.05 -31.43 -11.99
CA ALA A 409 4.18 -31.04 -11.16
C ALA A 409 3.87 -29.87 -10.21
N ARG A 410 2.65 -29.32 -10.23
CA ARG A 410 2.21 -28.28 -9.30
C ARG A 410 2.12 -28.86 -7.88
N PRO A 411 2.49 -28.11 -6.82
CA PRO A 411 2.31 -28.57 -5.44
C PRO A 411 0.83 -28.40 -5.05
N LEU A 412 0.03 -29.44 -5.31
CA LEU A 412 -1.41 -29.41 -5.06
C LEU A 412 -1.72 -29.60 -3.58
N GLY A 413 -2.41 -28.61 -2.99
CA GLY A 413 -2.83 -28.64 -1.60
C GLY A 413 -4.23 -29.22 -1.44
N VAL A 414 -5.22 -28.33 -1.43
CA VAL A 414 -6.65 -28.66 -1.34
C VAL A 414 -7.36 -28.21 -2.60
N TRP A 415 -8.40 -28.92 -3.02
CA TRP A 415 -9.35 -28.41 -4.00
C TRP A 415 -10.60 -27.91 -3.31
N VAL A 416 -11.24 -26.88 -3.89
CA VAL A 416 -12.56 -26.38 -3.51
C VAL A 416 -13.51 -26.65 -4.67
N SER A 417 -14.68 -27.20 -4.39
CA SER A 417 -15.71 -27.49 -5.43
C SER A 417 -16.93 -26.58 -5.30
N ASN A 418 -17.29 -26.19 -4.07
CA ASN A 418 -18.31 -25.18 -3.84
C ASN A 418 -18.08 -24.46 -2.51
N MET A 419 -18.81 -23.35 -2.40
CA MET A 419 -18.74 -22.45 -1.27
C MET A 419 -20.10 -21.82 -0.98
N THR A 420 -20.39 -21.62 0.29
CA THR A 420 -21.63 -21.00 0.76
C THR A 420 -21.30 -20.06 1.90
N LEU A 421 -21.75 -18.82 1.80
CA LEU A 421 -21.72 -17.90 2.94
C LEU A 421 -22.96 -18.14 3.79
N VAL A 422 -22.84 -18.79 4.94
CA VAL A 422 -23.97 -19.07 5.82
C VAL A 422 -24.13 -17.90 6.80
N SER A 423 -25.34 -17.32 6.87
CA SER A 423 -25.65 -16.18 7.74
C SER A 423 -26.96 -16.32 8.46
#